data_AF-A0A0H0XMV5-F1
#
_entry.id   AF-A0A0H0XMV5-F1
#
_cell.length_a   1.000
_cell.length_b   1.000
_cell.length_c   1.000
_cell.angle_alpha   90.00
_cell.angle_beta   90.00
_cell.angle_gamma   90.00
#
_symmetry.space_group_name_H-M   'P 1'
#
loop_
_entity.id
_entity.type
_entity.pdbx_description
1 polymer ?
#
loop_
_entity_poly.entity_id
_entity_poly.type
_entity_poly.pdbx_seq_one_letter_code
_entity_poly.pdbx_strand_id
1 'polypeptide(L)'
;MLDFLFILLGAASFVMLFGEGFDTVQPISPSSNPPLMGGVLLVGVIVLSWAITLTSKIDRRRNDECVFQAMVNAAFVAVLVTLVASILLDFAPLLGSWMVKPSEDVMVGVLMASWATAYAINRMRGTIL
;
A
#
# COMPACT_ATOMS: atom_id res chain seq x y z
N MET A 1 -6.11 1.69 20.51
CA MET A 1 -6.94 0.65 19.86
C MET A 1 -6.76 0.68 18.35
N LEU A 2 -6.95 1.83 17.71
CA LEU A 2 -6.82 2.01 16.25
C LEU A 2 -5.40 1.70 15.72
N ASP A 3 -4.35 2.03 16.47
CA ASP A 3 -2.97 1.73 16.07
C ASP A 3 -2.70 0.21 15.98
N PHE A 4 -3.25 -0.59 16.90
CA PHE A 4 -3.14 -2.05 16.85
C PHE A 4 -3.84 -2.63 15.63
N LEU A 5 -4.99 -2.07 15.24
CA LEU A 5 -5.70 -2.47 14.03
C LEU A 5 -4.85 -2.22 12.79
N PHE A 6 -4.19 -1.06 12.69
CA PHE A 6 -3.33 -0.74 11.55
C PHE A 6 -2.03 -1.54 11.52
N ILE A 7 -1.48 -1.93 12.69
CA ILE A 7 -0.35 -2.88 12.75
C ILE A 7 -0.78 -4.25 12.21
N LEU A 8 -1.96 -4.74 12.61
CA LEU A 8 -2.51 -6.01 12.12
C LEU A 8 -2.79 -5.92 10.62
N LEU A 9 -3.33 -4.80 10.15
CA LEU A 9 -3.57 -4.53 8.73
C LEU A 9 -2.26 -4.57 7.93
N GLY A 10 -1.20 -3.95 8.46
CA GLY A 10 0.14 -3.99 7.88
C GLY A 10 0.72 -5.41 7.84
N ALA A 11 0.59 -6.18 8.92
CA ALA A 11 1.03 -7.58 8.95
C ALA A 11 0.26 -8.45 7.93
N ALA A 12 -1.06 -8.29 7.86
CA ALA A 12 -1.90 -8.99 6.87
C ALA A 12 -1.53 -8.61 5.43
N SER A 13 -1.23 -7.33 5.17
CA SER A 13 -0.75 -6.88 3.87
C SER A 13 0.56 -7.55 3.46
N PHE A 14 1.47 -7.77 4.42
CA PHE A 14 2.71 -8.49 4.18
C PHE A 14 2.43 -9.95 3.82
N VAL A 15 1.52 -10.62 4.51
CA VAL A 15 1.11 -11.99 4.15
C VAL A 15 0.51 -12.03 2.75
N MET A 16 -0.30 -11.06 2.34
CA MET A 16 -0.89 -11.03 1.00
C MET A 16 0.14 -10.75 -0.11
N LEU A 17 1.07 -9.80 0.11
CA LEU A 17 2.08 -9.44 -0.88
C LEU A 17 3.18 -10.49 -1.06
N PHE A 18 3.42 -11.34 -0.06
CA PHE A 18 4.44 -12.39 -0.09
C PHE A 18 3.87 -13.81 -0.10
N GLY A 19 2.54 -13.95 0.05
CA GLY A 19 1.83 -15.22 0.23
C GLY A 19 1.33 -15.86 -1.05
N GLU A 20 1.55 -15.26 -2.24
CA GLU A 20 1.21 -15.81 -3.57
C GLU A 20 1.92 -17.15 -3.92
N GLY A 21 2.42 -17.90 -2.94
CA GLY A 21 2.80 -19.30 -3.08
C GLY A 21 1.65 -20.31 -2.92
N PHE A 22 0.43 -19.87 -2.58
CA PHE A 22 -0.70 -20.76 -2.29
C PHE A 22 -2.01 -20.29 -2.95
N ASP A 23 -2.06 -20.26 -4.28
CA ASP A 23 -3.06 -21.02 -5.07
C ASP A 23 -2.98 -20.65 -6.55
N THR A 24 -3.08 -21.71 -7.35
CA THR A 24 -3.08 -21.76 -8.80
C THR A 24 -4.21 -20.95 -9.44
N VAL A 25 -3.91 -20.17 -10.50
CA VAL A 25 -4.52 -20.22 -11.86
C VAL A 25 -4.11 -18.97 -12.66
N GLN A 26 -3.08 -19.07 -13.52
CA GLN A 26 -3.11 -18.81 -14.97
C GLN A 26 -1.68 -18.85 -15.59
N PRO A 27 -1.48 -19.50 -16.75
CA PRO A 27 -0.16 -19.64 -17.38
C PRO A 27 0.17 -18.45 -18.27
N ILE A 28 0.76 -17.40 -17.72
CA ILE A 28 1.68 -16.53 -18.47
C ILE A 28 2.90 -16.34 -17.57
N SER A 29 3.92 -17.17 -17.84
CA SER A 29 5.27 -17.20 -17.22
C SER A 29 5.33 -16.81 -15.74
N PRO A 30 5.45 -17.76 -14.80
CA PRO A 30 5.68 -17.42 -13.39
C PRO A 30 6.87 -16.46 -13.32
N SER A 31 6.70 -15.34 -12.61
CA SER A 31 7.81 -14.44 -12.35
C SER A 31 8.95 -15.27 -11.76
N SER A 32 10.16 -15.10 -12.27
CA SER A 32 11.29 -15.96 -11.91
C SER A 32 11.69 -15.82 -10.43
N ASN A 33 11.11 -14.84 -9.69
CA ASN A 33 11.30 -14.64 -8.24
C ASN A 33 10.09 -13.90 -7.59
N PRO A 34 9.04 -14.62 -7.14
CA PRO A 34 7.89 -14.04 -6.43
C PRO A 34 8.21 -13.14 -5.23
N PRO A 35 9.17 -13.47 -4.33
CA PRO A 35 9.47 -12.61 -3.18
C PRO A 35 10.15 -11.29 -3.57
N LEU A 36 10.82 -11.24 -4.72
CA LEU A 36 11.44 -10.02 -5.24
C LEU A 36 10.35 -9.04 -5.72
N MET A 37 9.29 -9.56 -6.37
CA MET A 37 8.14 -8.76 -6.80
C MET A 37 7.36 -8.18 -5.62
N GLY A 38 7.08 -9.01 -4.58
CA GLY A 38 6.45 -8.54 -3.34
C GLY A 38 7.27 -7.45 -2.64
N GLY A 39 8.60 -7.60 -2.60
CA GLY A 39 9.51 -6.58 -2.06
C GLY A 39 9.48 -5.26 -2.82
N VAL A 40 9.52 -5.30 -4.16
CA VAL A 40 9.46 -4.10 -5.01
C VAL A 40 8.11 -3.38 -4.85
N LEU A 41 7.00 -4.12 -4.83
CA LEU A 41 5.67 -3.56 -4.60
C LEU A 41 5.57 -2.89 -3.23
N LEU A 42 6.04 -3.56 -2.17
CA LEU A 42 6.03 -3.01 -0.82
C LEU A 42 6.83 -1.70 -0.73
N VAL A 43 8.05 -1.67 -1.28
CA VAL A 43 8.88 -0.46 -1.31
C VAL A 43 8.19 0.65 -2.12
N GLY A 44 7.63 0.32 -3.30
CA GLY A 44 6.90 1.28 -4.13
C GLY A 44 5.70 1.88 -3.40
N VAL A 45 4.92 1.05 -2.70
CA VAL A 45 3.78 1.48 -1.89
C VAL A 45 4.21 2.42 -0.76
N ILE A 46 5.29 2.10 -0.06
CA ILE A 46 5.81 2.94 1.03
C ILE A 46 6.23 4.32 0.49
N VAL A 47 7.03 4.33 -0.58
CA VAL A 47 7.53 5.58 -1.20
C VAL A 47 6.39 6.43 -1.73
N LEU A 48 5.42 5.83 -2.43
CA LEU A 48 4.30 6.56 -3.00
C LEU A 48 3.36 7.09 -1.91
N SER A 49 3.07 6.29 -0.89
CA SER A 49 2.28 6.71 0.27
C SER A 49 2.94 7.88 1.00
N TRP A 50 4.26 7.84 1.15
CA TRP A 50 5.04 8.94 1.72
C TRP A 50 4.94 10.21 0.89
N ALA A 51 5.16 10.11 -0.43
CA ALA A 51 5.12 11.26 -1.34
C ALA A 51 3.75 11.96 -1.33
N ILE A 52 2.65 11.20 -1.43
CA ILE A 52 1.28 11.75 -1.43
C ILE A 52 0.92 12.33 -0.05
N THR A 53 1.42 11.71 1.03
CA THR A 53 1.19 12.23 2.38
C THR A 53 1.92 13.57 2.60
N LEU A 54 3.11 13.75 2.03
CA LEU A 54 3.86 15.01 2.12
C LEU A 54 3.20 16.16 1.37
N THR A 55 2.58 15.91 0.21
CA THR A 55 1.86 16.94 -0.55
C THR A 55 0.55 17.37 0.13
N SER A 56 -0.02 16.49 0.95
CA SER A 56 -1.23 16.76 1.73
C SER A 56 -0.92 17.66 2.94
N LYS A 57 -0.96 18.99 2.74
CA LYS A 57 -0.96 19.99 3.82
C LYS A 57 -2.35 20.12 4.42
N ILE A 58 -2.74 19.17 5.26
CA ILE A 58 -4.02 19.23 5.97
C ILE A 58 -3.77 19.81 7.36
N ASP A 59 -4.39 20.97 7.61
CA ASP A 59 -4.26 21.79 8.81
C ASP A 59 -4.77 21.02 10.04
N ARG A 60 -3.90 20.78 11.04
CA ARG A 60 -4.21 19.94 12.21
C ARG A 60 -4.30 20.81 13.46
N ARG A 61 -5.49 21.30 13.79
CA ARG A 61 -5.68 22.19 14.95
C ARG A 61 -6.46 21.60 16.13
N ARG A 62 -6.98 20.37 16.08
CA ARG A 62 -7.64 19.73 17.24
C ARG A 62 -7.32 18.25 17.38
N ASN A 63 -6.96 17.85 18.60
CA ASN A 63 -6.27 16.58 18.91
C ASN A 63 -7.12 15.31 18.71
N ASP A 64 -8.44 15.38 18.94
CA ASP A 64 -9.34 14.22 18.78
C ASP A 64 -9.88 14.07 17.35
N GLU A 65 -10.13 15.19 16.66
CA GLU A 65 -10.41 15.21 15.22
C GLU A 65 -9.18 14.72 14.43
N CYS A 66 -7.98 14.86 14.99
CA CYS A 66 -6.71 14.48 14.36
C CYS A 66 -6.61 12.98 14.03
N VAL A 67 -7.18 12.08 14.85
CA VAL A 67 -7.09 10.63 14.61
C VAL A 67 -8.04 10.20 13.49
N PHE A 68 -9.29 10.65 13.53
CA PHE A 68 -10.27 10.37 12.48
C PHE A 68 -9.83 11.00 11.15
N GLN A 69 -9.37 12.25 11.18
CA GLN A 69 -8.86 12.94 9.99
C GLN A 69 -7.59 12.26 9.45
N ALA A 70 -6.69 11.78 10.32
CA ALA A 70 -5.54 10.99 9.89
C ALA A 70 -5.96 9.67 9.21
N MET A 71 -6.98 8.99 9.74
CA MET A 71 -7.51 7.77 9.15
C MET A 71 -8.14 8.02 7.77
N VAL A 72 -8.96 9.07 7.64
CA VAL A 72 -9.60 9.46 6.36
C VAL A 72 -8.56 9.87 5.33
N ASN A 73 -7.56 10.66 5.72
CA ASN A 73 -6.47 11.06 4.82
C ASN A 73 -5.64 9.86 4.39
N ALA A 74 -5.36 8.93 5.31
CA ALA A 74 -4.65 7.71 5.00
C ALA A 74 -5.46 6.82 4.03
N ALA A 75 -6.79 6.76 4.17
CA ALA A 75 -7.65 6.03 3.25
C ALA A 75 -7.61 6.67 1.84
N PHE A 76 -7.65 8.00 1.76
CA PHE A 76 -7.52 8.70 0.49
C PHE A 76 -6.17 8.43 -0.20
N VAL A 77 -5.07 8.49 0.57
CA VAL A 77 -3.73 8.11 0.07
C VAL A 77 -3.72 6.67 -0.42
N ALA A 78 -4.30 5.74 0.35
CA ALA A 78 -4.35 4.32 -0.02
C ALA A 78 -5.08 4.09 -1.35
N VAL A 79 -6.22 4.73 -1.54
CA VAL A 79 -6.98 4.66 -2.80
C VAL A 79 -6.14 5.19 -3.97
N LEU A 80 -5.48 6.35 -3.80
CA LEU A 80 -4.61 6.90 -4.85
C LEU A 80 -3.42 5.98 -5.16
N VAL A 81 -2.75 5.44 -4.14
CA VAL A 81 -1.64 4.50 -4.31
C VAL A 81 -2.09 3.25 -5.05
N THR A 82 -3.26 2.71 -4.68
CA THR A 82 -3.83 1.52 -5.30
C THR A 82 -4.19 1.77 -6.76
N LEU A 83 -4.77 2.94 -7.07
CA LEU A 83 -5.12 3.33 -8.44
C LEU A 83 -3.85 3.49 -9.30
N VAL A 84 -2.82 4.16 -8.78
CA VAL A 84 -1.53 4.30 -9.47
C VAL A 84 -0.86 2.95 -9.67
N ALA A 85 -0.87 2.08 -8.65
CA ALA A 85 -0.32 0.72 -8.74
C ALA A 85 -1.06 -0.10 -9.80
N SER A 86 -2.39 -0.04 -9.84
CA SER A 86 -3.22 -0.71 -10.86
C SER A 86 -2.82 -0.26 -12.27
N ILE A 87 -2.75 1.05 -12.50
CA ILE A 87 -2.33 1.60 -13.79
C ILE A 87 -0.92 1.12 -14.13
N LEU A 88 0.05 1.29 -13.23
CA LEU A 88 1.43 0.89 -13.49
C LEU A 88 1.55 -0.59 -13.85
N LEU A 89 0.80 -1.46 -13.18
CA LEU A 89 0.81 -2.91 -13.41
C LEU A 89 0.09 -3.29 -14.70
N ASP A 90 -0.99 -2.59 -15.08
CA ASP A 90 -1.67 -2.76 -16.37
C ASP A 90 -0.78 -2.33 -17.56
N PHE A 91 0.04 -1.29 -17.37
CA PHE A 91 1.00 -0.81 -18.37
C PHE A 91 2.34 -1.56 -18.35
N ALA A 92 2.57 -2.42 -17.36
CA ALA A 92 3.84 -3.10 -17.19
C ALA A 92 4.26 -4.03 -18.35
N PRO A 93 3.34 -4.72 -19.06
CA PRO A 93 3.69 -5.47 -20.27
C PRO A 93 4.33 -4.60 -21.37
N LEU A 94 4.03 -3.30 -21.40
CA LEU A 94 4.62 -2.33 -22.33
C LEU A 94 6.01 -1.86 -21.89
N LEU A 95 6.36 -2.00 -20.60
CA LEU A 95 7.64 -1.59 -20.00
C LEU A 95 8.64 -2.75 -19.90
N GLY A 96 8.27 -3.95 -20.36
CA GLY A 96 9.08 -5.17 -20.33
C GLY A 96 8.39 -6.30 -19.55
N SER A 97 8.50 -7.53 -20.05
CA SER A 97 7.74 -8.72 -19.65
C SER A 97 8.00 -9.29 -18.24
N TRP A 98 8.51 -8.50 -17.30
CA TRP A 98 8.92 -8.96 -15.96
C TRP A 98 7.85 -8.71 -14.89
N MET A 99 6.80 -7.94 -15.21
CA MET A 99 5.69 -7.67 -14.30
C MET A 99 4.46 -8.48 -14.72
N VAL A 100 4.05 -9.36 -13.83
CA VAL A 100 2.88 -10.23 -13.95
C VAL A 100 1.62 -9.42 -13.64
N LYS A 101 0.50 -9.76 -14.27
CA LYS A 101 -0.81 -9.18 -13.92
C LYS A 101 -1.11 -9.51 -12.44
N PRO A 102 -1.37 -8.53 -11.57
CA PRO A 102 -1.54 -8.79 -10.15
C PRO A 102 -2.82 -9.59 -9.90
N SER A 103 -2.79 -10.51 -8.94
CA SER A 103 -4.02 -11.09 -8.40
C SER A 103 -4.83 -10.03 -7.64
N GLU A 104 -6.11 -10.31 -7.41
CA GLU A 104 -6.96 -9.47 -6.57
C GLU A 104 -6.38 -9.37 -5.14
N ASP A 105 -5.79 -10.45 -4.63
CA ASP A 105 -5.17 -10.49 -3.30
C ASP A 105 -3.96 -9.55 -3.19
N VAL A 106 -3.14 -9.45 -4.23
CA VAL A 106 -2.03 -8.49 -4.26
C VAL A 106 -2.53 -7.06 -4.24
N MET A 107 -3.61 -6.76 -4.98
CA MET A 107 -4.19 -5.41 -4.97
C MET A 107 -4.82 -5.05 -3.62
N VAL A 108 -5.46 -6.01 -2.95
CA VAL A 108 -5.93 -5.85 -1.57
C VAL A 108 -4.74 -5.63 -0.62
N GLY A 109 -3.66 -6.39 -0.79
CA GLY A 109 -2.41 -6.22 -0.06
C GLY A 109 -1.81 -4.83 -0.24
N VAL A 110 -1.74 -4.32 -1.47
CA VAL A 110 -1.28 -2.95 -1.79
C VAL A 110 -2.15 -1.90 -1.09
N LEU A 111 -3.47 -2.07 -1.11
CA LEU A 111 -4.40 -1.16 -0.46
C LEU A 111 -4.22 -1.17 1.07
N MET A 112 -4.11 -2.35 1.68
CA MET A 112 -3.88 -2.48 3.12
C MET A 112 -2.52 -1.91 3.54
N ALA A 113 -1.46 -2.21 2.78
CA ALA A 113 -0.11 -1.72 3.04
C ALA A 113 -0.03 -0.19 2.94
N SER A 114 -0.63 0.38 1.90
CA SER A 114 -0.65 1.84 1.67
C SER A 114 -1.47 2.55 2.75
N TRP A 115 -2.60 1.98 3.17
CA TRP A 115 -3.42 2.55 4.23
C TRP A 115 -2.72 2.54 5.58
N ALA A 116 -2.13 1.41 5.97
CA ALA A 116 -1.37 1.29 7.21
C ALA A 116 -0.15 2.21 7.23
N THR A 117 0.59 2.29 6.11
CA THR A 117 1.77 3.15 6.00
C THR A 117 1.38 4.63 6.07
N ALA A 118 0.37 5.06 5.30
CA ALA A 118 -0.10 6.44 5.31
C ALA A 118 -0.68 6.84 6.68
N TYR A 119 -1.37 5.93 7.37
CA TYR A 119 -1.84 6.16 8.74
C TYR A 119 -0.66 6.35 9.70
N ALA A 120 0.34 5.47 9.66
CA ALA A 120 1.53 5.59 10.51
C ALA A 120 2.29 6.90 10.28
N ILE A 121 2.50 7.29 9.02
CA ILE A 121 3.13 8.58 8.66
C ILE A 121 2.30 9.75 9.20
N ASN A 122 0.98 9.70 8.99
CA ASN A 122 0.09 10.74 9.48
C ASN A 122 0.10 10.81 11.01
N ARG A 123 0.17 9.68 11.71
CA ARG A 123 0.24 9.63 13.18
C ARG A 123 1.56 10.20 13.69
N MET A 124 2.70 9.79 13.13
CA MET A 124 4.03 10.32 13.48
C MET A 124 4.11 11.85 13.29
N ARG A 125 3.58 12.37 12.17
CA ARG A 125 3.51 13.82 11.93
C ARG A 125 2.61 14.55 12.92
N GLY A 126 1.66 13.86 13.56
CA GLY A 126 0.74 14.46 14.53
C GLY A 126 1.24 14.41 15.96
N THR A 127 2.33 13.67 16.22
CA THR A 127 2.95 13.54 17.55
C THR A 127 4.29 14.27 17.67
N ILE A 128 4.98 14.55 16.55
CA ILE A 128 6.33 15.16 16.52
C ILE A 128 6.27 16.68 16.24
N LEU A 129 5.18 17.17 15.62
CA LEU A 129 4.91 18.61 15.38
C LEU A 129 3.83 19.10 16.33
#